data_AF-H8K6D9-F1
#
_entry.id   AF-H8K6D9-F1
#
_cell.length_a   1.000
_cell.length_b   1.000
_cell.length_c   1.000
_cell.angle_alpha   90.00
_cell.angle_beta   90.00
_cell.angle_gamma   90.00
#
_symmetry.space_group_name_H-M   'P 1'
#
loop_
_entity.id
_entity.type
_entity.pdbx_description
1 polymer ?
#
loop_
_entity_poly.entity_id
_entity_poly.type
_entity_poly.pdbx_seq_one_letter_code
_entity_poly.pdbx_strand_id
1 'polypeptide(L)'
;MNSKKLDSILKNIPPATIADEKKLDAMQHVFSATPNKTIQEKTERIVAEIPQVLKEEIKNYIDKNKGITERIIILKALKLFGFHINDDWLVDKRSTR
;
A
#
# COMPACT_ATOMS: atom_id res chain seq x y z
N MET A 1 -37.12 27.97 -14.34
CA MET A 1 -36.35 27.15 -15.30
C MET A 1 -35.89 25.89 -14.57
N ASN A 2 -36.65 24.79 -14.69
CA ASN A 2 -36.31 23.54 -14.02
C ASN A 2 -35.17 22.84 -14.78
N SER A 3 -34.11 22.53 -14.05
CA SER A 3 -32.91 21.88 -14.59
C SER A 3 -33.26 20.46 -15.03
N LYS A 4 -33.31 20.23 -16.35
CA LYS A 4 -33.49 18.90 -16.96
C LYS A 4 -32.50 17.85 -16.43
N LYS A 5 -31.36 18.29 -15.87
CA LYS A 5 -30.38 17.42 -15.22
C LYS A 5 -30.89 16.84 -13.90
N LEU A 6 -31.62 17.62 -13.09
CA LEU A 6 -32.17 17.12 -11.82
C LEU A 6 -33.27 16.09 -12.05
N ASP A 7 -34.15 16.34 -13.02
CA ASP A 7 -35.21 15.37 -13.38
C ASP A 7 -34.64 14.05 -13.94
N SER A 8 -33.49 14.11 -14.63
CA SER A 8 -32.80 12.91 -15.13
C SER A 8 -32.14 12.11 -14.01
N ILE A 9 -31.72 12.76 -12.91
CA ILE A 9 -31.15 12.08 -11.74
C ILE A 9 -32.28 11.43 -10.94
N LEU A 10 -33.38 12.15 -10.71
CA LEU A 10 -34.52 11.66 -9.95
C LEU A 10 -35.26 10.50 -10.64
N LYS A 11 -35.28 10.46 -11.99
CA LYS A 11 -35.82 9.32 -12.75
C LYS A 11 -35.00 8.03 -12.61
N ASN A 12 -33.72 8.14 -12.27
CA ASN A 12 -32.80 7.01 -12.19
C ASN A 12 -32.65 6.46 -10.77
N ILE A 13 -33.35 7.01 -9.77
CA ILE A 13 -33.32 6.50 -8.40
C ILE A 13 -34.44 5.46 -8.27
N PRO A 14 -34.12 4.19 -7.96
CA PRO A 14 -35.13 3.16 -7.77
C PRO A 14 -35.99 3.46 -6.54
N PRO A 15 -37.29 3.12 -6.56
CA PRO A 15 -38.17 3.28 -5.40
C PRO A 15 -37.65 2.43 -4.23
N ALA A 16 -37.57 3.04 -3.05
CA ALA A 16 -36.85 2.53 -1.87
C ALA A 16 -37.51 1.32 -1.16
N THR A 17 -38.39 0.55 -1.82
CA THR A 17 -39.12 -0.53 -1.16
C THR A 17 -39.30 -1.75 -2.05
N ILE A 18 -38.43 -2.74 -1.80
CA ILE A 18 -38.64 -4.20 -1.75
C ILE A 18 -39.31 -4.82 -2.99
N ALA A 19 -38.49 -5.37 -3.90
CA ALA A 19 -38.70 -6.70 -4.50
C ALA A 19 -37.49 -7.11 -5.36
N ASP A 20 -37.11 -8.38 -5.22
CA ASP A 20 -36.22 -9.17 -6.09
C ASP A 20 -34.70 -9.06 -5.86
N GLU A 21 -34.23 -9.93 -4.97
CA GLU A 21 -32.84 -10.37 -4.79
C GLU A 21 -32.16 -10.78 -6.13
N LYS A 22 -32.92 -11.12 -7.17
CA LYS A 22 -32.42 -11.51 -8.49
C LYS A 22 -31.75 -10.38 -9.30
N LYS A 23 -31.92 -9.11 -8.94
CA LYS A 23 -31.25 -7.98 -9.64
C LYS A 23 -29.88 -7.61 -9.07
N LEU A 24 -29.49 -8.16 -7.91
CA LEU A 24 -28.17 -7.90 -7.32
C LEU A 24 -27.03 -8.50 -8.16
N ASP A 25 -27.22 -9.70 -8.73
CA ASP A 25 -26.22 -10.34 -9.60
C ASP A 25 -26.00 -9.59 -10.91
N ALA A 26 -27.06 -8.99 -11.47
CA ALA A 26 -26.96 -8.16 -12.67
C ALA A 26 -26.25 -6.83 -12.39
N MET A 27 -26.41 -6.23 -11.20
CA MET A 27 -25.65 -5.03 -10.81
C MET A 27 -24.17 -5.35 -10.56
N GLN A 28 -23.84 -6.49 -9.96
CA GLN A 28 -22.43 -6.90 -9.79
C GLN A 28 -21.69 -7.05 -11.13
N HIS A 29 -22.37 -7.54 -12.17
CA HIS A 29 -21.78 -7.67 -13.51
C HIS A 29 -21.57 -6.34 -14.25
N VAL A 30 -22.33 -5.28 -13.91
CA VAL A 30 -22.16 -3.96 -14.53
C VAL A 30 -21.08 -3.13 -13.80
N PHE A 31 -20.91 -3.33 -12.48
CA PHE A 31 -19.82 -2.71 -11.71
C PHE A 31 -18.44 -3.34 -11.98
N SER A 32 -18.38 -4.54 -12.55
CA SER A 32 -17.12 -5.20 -12.93
C SER A 32 -16.62 -4.82 -14.32
N ALA A 33 -17.39 -4.02 -15.08
CA ALA A 33 -17.03 -3.55 -16.42
C ALA A 33 -16.40 -2.14 -16.46
N THR A 34 -16.16 -1.50 -15.31
CA THR A 34 -15.20 -0.41 -15.27
C THR A 34 -13.81 -1.02 -15.43
N PRO A 35 -13.07 -0.73 -16.52
CA PRO A 35 -11.68 -1.12 -16.58
C PRO A 35 -11.03 -0.49 -15.35
N ASN A 36 -10.47 -1.33 -14.48
CA ASN A 36 -9.56 -0.88 -13.43
C ASN A 36 -8.57 0.04 -14.12
N LYS A 37 -8.80 1.35 -14.00
CA LYS A 37 -7.81 2.35 -14.32
C LYS A 37 -6.77 2.11 -13.23
N THR A 38 -5.83 1.21 -13.53
CA THR A 38 -4.63 1.03 -12.73
C THR A 38 -3.94 2.37 -12.83
N ILE A 39 -4.27 3.26 -11.90
CA ILE A 39 -3.49 4.46 -11.65
C ILE A 39 -2.17 3.87 -11.22
N GLN A 40 -1.24 3.73 -12.17
CA GLN A 40 0.13 3.40 -11.87
C GLN A 40 0.63 4.61 -11.09
N GLU A 41 0.51 4.55 -9.76
CA GLU A 41 1.17 5.50 -8.89
C GLU A 41 2.64 5.45 -9.24
N LYS A 42 3.13 6.55 -9.79
CA LYS A 42 4.52 6.70 -10.19
C LYS A 42 5.32 6.75 -8.90
N THR A 43 5.80 5.59 -8.47
CA THR A 43 6.62 5.47 -7.27
C THR A 43 7.98 6.10 -7.55
N GLU A 44 8.22 7.26 -6.95
CA GLU A 44 9.52 7.90 -7.01
C GLU A 44 10.50 7.11 -6.14
N ARG A 45 11.56 6.58 -6.76
CA ARG A 45 12.60 5.87 -6.04
C ARG A 45 13.54 6.87 -5.40
N ILE A 46 13.45 7.01 -4.08
CA ILE A 46 14.41 7.78 -3.30
C ILE A 46 15.72 6.98 -3.20
N VAL A 47 16.82 7.58 -3.65
CA VAL A 47 18.18 7.02 -3.56
C VAL A 47 19.03 8.00 -2.77
N ALA A 48 19.85 7.50 -1.85
CA ALA A 48 20.77 8.29 -1.05
C ALA A 48 22.19 7.74 -1.18
N GLU A 49 23.16 8.64 -1.21
CA GLU A 49 24.57 8.29 -1.10
C GLU A 49 24.92 8.03 0.37
N ILE A 50 25.62 6.92 0.62
CA ILE A 50 26.05 6.54 1.95
C ILE A 50 27.55 6.84 2.08
N PRO A 51 27.96 7.68 3.06
CA PRO A 51 29.37 7.93 3.32
C PRO A 51 30.15 6.64 3.61
N GLN A 52 31.39 6.55 3.10
CA GLN A 52 32.22 5.34 3.26
C GLN A 52 32.49 5.00 4.73
N VAL A 53 32.75 6.01 5.57
CA VAL A 53 32.98 5.85 7.01
C VAL A 53 31.80 5.13 7.68
N LEU A 54 30.57 5.55 7.37
CA LEU A 54 29.36 4.94 7.90
C LEU A 54 29.21 3.48 7.44
N LYS A 55 29.60 3.18 6.20
CA LYS A 55 29.58 1.81 5.68
C LYS A 55 30.55 0.89 6.45
N GLU A 56 31.73 1.38 6.77
CA GLU A 56 32.73 0.65 7.55
C GLU A 56 32.27 0.42 8.99
N GLU A 57 31.64 1.43 9.61
CA GLU A 57 31.04 1.30 10.94
C GLU A 57 29.91 0.26 10.97
N ILE A 58 29.02 0.28 9.98
CA ILE A 58 27.94 -0.71 9.84
C ILE A 58 28.52 -2.12 9.72
N LYS A 59 29.56 -2.30 8.88
CA LYS A 59 30.22 -3.59 8.71
C LYS A 59 30.81 -4.11 10.01
N ASN A 60 31.57 -3.27 10.72
CA ASN A 60 32.15 -3.61 12.01
C ASN A 60 31.08 -3.96 13.07
N TYR A 61 29.92 -3.31 12.99
CA TYR A 61 28.80 -3.63 13.87
C TYR A 61 28.18 -4.99 13.53
N ILE A 62 28.00 -5.32 12.25
CA ILE A 62 27.47 -6.62 11.81
C ILE A 62 28.37 -7.76 12.24
N ASP A 63 29.69 -7.61 12.07
CA ASP A 63 30.66 -8.67 12.43
C ASP A 63 30.62 -8.99 13.94
N LYS A 64 30.25 -8.01 14.78
CA LYS A 64 30.10 -8.18 16.23
C LYS A 64 28.74 -8.74 16.66
N ASN A 65 27.72 -8.64 15.80
CA ASN A 65 26.34 -8.99 16.14
C ASN A 65 25.77 -10.02 15.17
N LYS A 66 25.82 -11.30 15.57
CA LYS A 66 25.28 -12.41 14.78
C LYS A 66 23.78 -12.23 14.52
N GLY A 67 23.35 -12.53 13.30
CA GLY A 67 21.94 -12.42 12.87
C GLY A 67 21.48 -11.00 12.54
N ILE A 68 22.36 -9.99 12.63
CA ILE A 68 22.08 -8.64 12.14
C ILE A 68 22.63 -8.49 10.72
N THR A 69 21.86 -7.85 9.84
CA THR A 69 22.27 -7.49 8.48
C THR A 69 22.17 -5.98 8.25
N GLU A 70 22.85 -5.48 7.22
CA GLU A 70 22.76 -4.06 6.81
C GLU A 70 21.29 -3.62 6.64
N ARG A 71 20.47 -4.48 6.01
CA ARG A 71 19.04 -4.25 5.82
C ARG A 71 18.33 -3.98 7.15
N ILE A 72 18.57 -4.81 8.17
CA ILE A 72 17.93 -4.66 9.48
C ILE A 72 18.35 -3.36 10.15
N ILE A 73 19.63 -3.00 10.04
CA ILE A 73 20.16 -1.76 10.63
C ILE A 73 19.48 -0.54 9.98
N ILE A 74 19.39 -0.53 8.65
CA ILE A 74 18.71 0.55 7.90
C ILE A 74 17.22 0.61 8.28
N LEU A 75 16.53 -0.53 8.33
CA LEU A 75 15.12 -0.57 8.72
C LEU A 75 14.91 -0.08 10.17
N LYS A 76 15.81 -0.43 11.10
CA LYS A 76 15.77 0.10 12.46
C LYS A 76 15.98 1.62 12.47
N ALA A 77 16.94 2.14 11.71
CA ALA A 77 17.17 3.57 11.60
C ALA A 77 15.94 4.30 11.04
N LEU A 78 15.35 3.81 9.95
CA LEU A 78 14.11 4.36 9.39
C LEU A 78 12.96 4.33 10.39
N LYS A 79 12.82 3.25 11.16
CA LYS A 79 11.82 3.17 12.23
C LYS A 79 12.04 4.27 13.28
N LEU A 80 13.29 4.54 13.66
CA LEU A 80 13.64 5.63 14.57
C LEU A 80 13.35 7.02 13.98
N PHE A 81 13.48 7.18 12.66
CA PHE A 81 13.10 8.41 11.94
C PHE A 81 11.57 8.59 11.79
N GLY A 82 10.76 7.65 12.30
CA GLY A 82 9.30 7.75 12.31
C GLY A 82 8.61 7.04 11.14
N PHE A 83 9.34 6.26 10.32
CA PHE A 83 8.71 5.44 9.29
C PHE A 83 8.01 4.23 9.92
N HIS A 84 6.80 3.93 9.46
CA HIS A 84 6.06 2.76 9.90
C HIS A 84 6.65 1.49 9.28
N ILE A 85 7.31 0.66 10.10
CA ILE A 85 7.97 -0.59 9.70
C ILE A 85 7.49 -1.71 10.63
N ASN A 86 7.05 -2.82 10.02
CA ASN A 86 6.62 -4.01 10.73
C ASN A 86 7.80 -4.70 11.44
N ASP A 87 7.59 -5.13 12.68
CA ASP A 87 8.64 -5.76 13.49
C ASP A 87 9.13 -7.09 12.91
N ASP A 88 8.27 -7.82 12.22
CA ASP A 88 8.62 -9.05 11.51
C ASP A 88 9.69 -8.84 10.42
N TRP A 89 9.88 -7.59 9.97
CA TRP A 89 10.88 -7.23 8.96
C TRP A 89 12.24 -6.92 9.58
N LEU A 90 12.30 -6.73 10.90
CA LEU A 90 13.53 -6.44 11.65
C LEU A 90 14.29 -7.70 12.06
N VAL A 91 13.75 -8.88 11.74
CA VAL A 91 14.34 -10.19 12.04
C VAL A 91 14.87 -10.83 10.76
N ASP A 92 16.10 -11.34 10.81
CA ASP A 92 16.64 -12.13 9.70
C ASP A 92 16.11 -13.57 9.76
N LYS A 93 15.10 -13.85 8.94
CA LYS A 93 14.50 -15.18 8.83
C LYS A 93 15.47 -16.25 8.29
N ARG A 94 16.60 -15.85 7.70
CA ARG A 94 17.65 -16.79 7.24
C ARG A 94 18.48 -17.32 8.40
N SER A 95 18.57 -16.58 9.51
CA SER A 95 19.32 -16.98 10.69
C SER A 95 18.56 -17.98 11.58
N THR A 96 17.26 -18.17 11.35
CA THR A 96 16.37 -19.04 12.15
C THR A 96 16.08 -20.40 11.50
N ARG A 97 16.72 -20.72 10.38
CA ARG A 97 16.71 -22.06 9.75
C ARG A 97 18.00 -22.80 10.08
#